data_AF-A0A526RR84-F1
#
_entry.id   AF-A0A526RR84-F1
#
_cell.length_a   1.000
_cell.length_b   1.000
_cell.length_c   1.000
_cell.angle_alpha   90.00
_cell.angle_beta   90.00
_cell.angle_gamma   90.00
#
_symmetry.space_group_name_H-M   'P 1'
#
loop_
_entity.id
_entity.type
_entity.pdbx_description
1 polymer ?
#
loop_
_entity_poly.entity_id
_entity_poly.type
_entity_poly.pdbx_seq_one_letter_code
_entity_poly.pdbx_strand_id
1 'polypeptide(L)'
;MDLTSMFLDYQWSHISVIRYFAGDFEGAIAAADRSRNAIVDTAGWKTAALCRLGRTDEARAALMQLQESVAAAWAGPAPPTLKDILDWFLGAFPIKRDEDRRDLVQLIEV
;
A
#
# COMPACT_ATOMS: atom_id res chain seq x y z
N MET A 1 13.70 18.45 -23.47
CA MET A 1 12.45 18.77 -22.75
C MET A 1 11.57 17.54 -22.90
N ASP A 2 11.60 16.65 -21.91
CA ASP A 2 10.85 15.39 -21.93
C ASP A 2 9.43 15.71 -21.41
N LEU A 3 8.48 15.82 -22.34
CA LEU A 3 7.18 16.43 -22.06
C LEU A 3 6.21 15.53 -21.30
N THR A 4 6.53 14.26 -21.03
CA THR A 4 5.77 13.40 -20.12
C THR A 4 6.49 12.07 -19.98
N SER A 5 6.98 11.71 -18.78
CA SER A 5 6.65 10.34 -18.34
C SER A 5 5.13 10.27 -18.49
N MET A 6 4.61 9.40 -19.35
CA MET A 6 3.22 9.40 -19.83
C MET A 6 2.15 9.60 -18.73
N PHE A 7 2.52 9.31 -17.48
CA PHE A 7 1.79 9.66 -16.27
C PHE A 7 2.72 10.27 -15.20
N LEU A 8 2.17 11.21 -14.43
CA LEU A 8 2.74 11.78 -13.20
C LEU A 8 2.77 10.74 -12.07
N ASP A 9 3.64 10.93 -11.10
CA ASP A 9 3.88 9.97 -10.02
C ASP A 9 2.57 9.60 -9.26
N TYR A 10 1.71 10.59 -8.92
CA TYR A 10 0.42 10.31 -8.26
C TYR A 10 -0.56 9.52 -9.14
N GLN A 11 -0.46 9.64 -10.47
CA GLN A 11 -1.31 8.87 -11.38
C GLN A 11 -0.89 7.39 -11.36
N TRP A 12 0.40 7.10 -11.19
CA TRP A 12 0.88 5.74 -10.96
C TRP A 12 0.39 5.14 -9.64
N SER A 13 0.22 5.96 -8.59
CA SER A 13 -0.44 5.51 -7.35
C SER A 13 -1.86 5.02 -7.63
N HIS A 14 -2.67 5.77 -8.39
CA HIS A 14 -4.00 5.33 -8.76
C HIS A 14 -3.99 4.08 -9.68
N ILE A 15 -3.05 4.00 -10.62
CA ILE A 15 -2.88 2.82 -11.49
C ILE A 15 -2.58 1.56 -10.65
N SER A 16 -1.78 1.67 -9.59
CA SER A 16 -1.53 0.55 -8.66
C SER A 16 -2.82 0.02 -8.05
N VAL A 17 -3.67 0.90 -7.53
CA VAL A 17 -4.96 0.54 -6.94
C VAL A 17 -5.88 -0.12 -7.98
N ILE A 18 -5.96 0.44 -9.19
CA ILE A 18 -6.78 -0.11 -10.27
C ILE A 18 -6.33 -1.53 -10.63
N ARG A 19 -5.02 -1.75 -10.77
CA ARG A 19 -4.46 -3.07 -11.09
C ARG A 19 -4.68 -4.08 -9.97
N TYR A 20 -4.57 -3.65 -8.71
CA TYR A 20 -4.92 -4.49 -7.56
C TYR A 20 -6.37 -4.99 -7.65
N PHE A 21 -7.32 -4.10 -7.94
CA PHE A 21 -8.72 -4.50 -8.10
C PHE A 21 -8.95 -5.41 -9.30
N ALA A 22 -8.19 -5.23 -10.38
CA ALA A 22 -8.21 -6.11 -11.55
C ALA A 22 -7.57 -7.49 -11.30
N GLY A 23 -6.92 -7.70 -10.14
CA GLY A 23 -6.18 -8.93 -9.82
C GLY A 23 -4.80 -9.02 -10.48
N ASP A 24 -4.34 -7.95 -11.13
CA ASP A 24 -2.99 -7.82 -11.67
C ASP A 24 -2.03 -7.37 -10.55
N PHE A 25 -1.68 -8.29 -9.65
CA PHE A 25 -0.89 -7.97 -8.46
C PHE A 25 0.56 -7.58 -8.78
N GLU A 26 1.20 -8.26 -9.74
CA GLU A 26 2.55 -7.88 -10.20
C GLU A 26 2.53 -6.49 -10.86
N GLY A 27 1.52 -6.20 -11.69
CA GLY A 27 1.36 -4.89 -12.27
C GLY A 27 1.03 -3.80 -11.24
N ALA A 28 0.33 -4.13 -10.16
CA ALA A 28 0.07 -3.22 -9.04
C ALA A 28 1.38 -2.85 -8.30
N ILE A 29 2.22 -3.84 -8.02
CA ILE A 29 3.55 -3.63 -7.41
C ILE A 29 4.41 -2.74 -8.30
N ALA A 30 4.51 -3.06 -9.59
CA ALA A 30 5.31 -2.26 -10.53
C ALA A 30 4.80 -0.81 -10.66
N ALA A 31 3.48 -0.61 -10.61
CA ALA A 31 2.89 0.72 -10.61
C ALA A 31 3.15 1.49 -9.31
N ALA A 32 3.09 0.82 -8.15
CA ALA A 32 3.44 1.42 -6.87
C ALA A 32 4.91 1.85 -6.81
N ASP A 33 5.83 1.04 -7.32
CA ASP A 33 7.25 1.40 -7.39
C ASP A 33 7.49 2.62 -8.28
N ARG A 34 6.77 2.70 -9.40
CA ARG A 34 6.85 3.84 -10.33
C ARG A 34 6.23 5.11 -9.77
N SER A 35 5.26 5.01 -8.86
CA SER A 35 4.64 6.17 -8.24
C SER A 35 5.52 6.86 -7.21
N ARG A 36 6.63 6.23 -6.81
CA ARG A 36 7.53 6.74 -5.75
C ARG A 36 6.78 7.07 -4.47
N ASN A 37 5.71 6.33 -4.18
CA ASN A 37 4.80 6.57 -3.05
C ASN A 37 4.27 8.02 -2.98
N ALA A 38 3.96 8.63 -4.14
CA ALA A 38 3.46 10.01 -4.20
C ALA A 38 2.15 10.25 -3.43
N ILE A 39 1.38 9.18 -3.19
CA ILE A 39 0.23 9.20 -2.28
C ILE A 39 0.51 8.23 -1.13
N VAL A 40 0.24 8.67 0.10
CA VAL A 40 0.61 8.02 1.36
C VAL A 40 0.17 6.54 1.47
N ASP A 41 -0.95 6.17 0.84
CA ASP A 41 -1.54 4.84 0.90
C ASP A 41 -0.93 3.85 -0.11
N THR A 42 -0.13 4.32 -1.06
CA THR A 42 0.41 3.50 -2.16
C THR A 42 1.17 2.27 -1.64
N ALA A 43 1.96 2.44 -0.58
CA ALA A 43 2.70 1.35 0.05
C ALA A 43 1.76 0.30 0.68
N GLY A 44 0.57 0.68 1.14
CA GLY A 44 -0.45 -0.25 1.63
C GLY A 44 -1.03 -1.12 0.52
N TRP A 45 -1.28 -0.54 -0.66
CA TRP A 45 -1.71 -1.31 -1.84
C TRP A 45 -0.63 -2.26 -2.34
N LYS A 46 0.64 -1.83 -2.33
CA LYS A 46 1.77 -2.70 -2.63
C LYS A 46 1.86 -3.86 -1.63
N THR A 47 1.69 -3.59 -0.34
CA THR A 47 1.65 -4.60 0.73
C THR A 47 0.57 -5.64 0.44
N ALA A 48 -0.66 -5.20 0.16
CA ALA A 48 -1.77 -6.10 -0.15
C ALA A 48 -1.49 -6.96 -1.39
N ALA A 49 -0.92 -6.38 -2.46
CA ALA A 49 -0.55 -7.12 -3.66
C ALA A 49 0.55 -8.18 -3.39
N LEU A 50 1.54 -7.86 -2.56
CA LEU A 50 2.61 -8.79 -2.18
C LEU A 50 2.08 -9.96 -1.34
N CYS A 51 1.15 -9.72 -0.42
CA CYS A 51 0.44 -10.78 0.31
C CYS A 51 -0.23 -11.77 -0.64
N ARG A 52 -0.93 -11.27 -1.67
CA ARG A 52 -1.60 -12.12 -2.69
C ARG A 52 -0.67 -13.01 -3.49
N LEU A 53 0.61 -12.63 -3.58
CA LEU A 53 1.64 -13.41 -4.26
C LEU A 53 2.45 -14.28 -3.29
N GLY A 54 2.15 -14.28 -2.00
CA GLY A 54 2.90 -15.01 -0.97
C GLY A 54 4.30 -14.44 -0.70
N ARG A 55 4.57 -13.20 -1.13
CA ARG A 55 5.87 -12.52 -1.00
C ARG A 55 5.99 -11.82 0.36
N THR A 56 5.95 -12.59 1.45
CA THR A 56 5.77 -12.09 2.82
C THR A 56 6.85 -11.10 3.28
N ASP A 57 8.13 -11.36 3.01
CA ASP A 57 9.21 -10.48 3.47
C ASP A 57 9.14 -9.10 2.79
N GLU A 58 8.85 -9.09 1.49
CA GLU A 58 8.63 -7.87 0.74
C GLU A 58 7.36 -7.14 1.20
N ALA A 59 6.31 -7.88 1.54
CA ALA A 59 5.09 -7.31 2.10
C ALA A 59 5.37 -6.60 3.42
N ARG A 60 6.17 -7.20 4.32
CA ARG A 60 6.60 -6.53 5.57
C ARG A 60 7.40 -5.27 5.28
N ALA A 61 8.33 -5.30 4.31
CA ALA A 61 9.09 -4.12 3.93
C ALA A 61 8.19 -3.00 3.40
N ALA A 62 7.21 -3.31 2.55
CA ALA A 62 6.23 -2.35 2.07
C ALA A 62 5.33 -1.80 3.19
N LEU A 63 4.97 -2.64 4.16
CA LEU A 63 4.20 -2.22 5.34
C LEU A 63 5.00 -1.25 6.22
N MET A 64 6.31 -1.43 6.35
CA MET A 64 7.17 -0.46 7.05
C MET A 64 7.24 0.89 6.33
N GLN A 65 7.23 0.89 4.98
CA GLN A 65 7.16 2.13 4.20
C GLN A 65 5.81 2.83 4.38
N LEU A 66 4.71 2.07 4.46
CA LEU A 66 3.40 2.62 4.80
C LEU A 66 3.43 3.25 6.19
N GLN A 67 4.02 2.55 7.17
CA GLN A 67 4.14 3.05 8.53
C GLN A 67 4.88 4.39 8.57
N GLU A 68 6.04 4.48 7.93
CA GLU A 68 6.84 5.71 7.86
C GLU A 68 6.04 6.86 7.24
N SER A 69 5.39 6.61 6.10
CA SER A 69 4.64 7.62 5.35
C SER A 69 3.42 8.13 6.13
N VAL A 70 2.66 7.22 6.74
CA VAL A 70 1.45 7.55 7.51
C VAL A 70 1.81 8.22 8.83
N ALA A 71 2.84 7.73 9.54
CA ALA A 71 3.27 8.32 10.81
C ALA A 71 3.72 9.78 10.64
N ALA A 72 4.37 10.12 9.52
CA ALA A 72 4.79 11.49 9.22
C ALA A 72 3.60 12.45 8.99
N ALA A 73 2.46 11.94 8.55
CA ALA A 73 1.25 12.71 8.28
C ALA A 73 0.14 12.47 9.34
N TRP A 74 0.46 11.80 10.44
CA TRP A 74 -0.54 11.37 11.40
C TRP A 74 -1.11 12.54 12.21
N ALA A 75 -2.44 12.67 12.19
CA ALA A 75 -3.16 13.74 12.89
C ALA A 75 -3.88 13.26 14.17
N GLY A 76 -3.58 12.04 14.64
CA GLY A 76 -4.14 11.52 15.89
C GLY A 76 -3.45 12.10 17.14
N PRO A 77 -4.02 11.87 18.34
CA PRO A 77 -3.56 12.48 19.59
C PRO A 77 -2.19 11.98 20.08
N ALA A 78 -1.68 10.89 19.52
CA ALA A 78 -0.39 10.31 19.82
C ALA A 78 0.23 9.70 18.55
N PRO A 79 1.56 9.46 18.50
CA PRO A 79 2.18 8.72 17.40
C PRO A 79 1.49 7.36 17.19
N PRO A 80 1.18 6.98 15.94
CA PRO A 80 0.42 5.77 15.68
C PRO A 80 1.27 4.52 15.89
N THR A 81 0.66 3.46 16.43
CA THR A 81 1.23 2.12 16.38
C THR A 81 1.06 1.53 14.98
N LEU A 82 1.81 0.47 14.66
CA LEU A 82 1.62 -0.25 13.41
C LEU A 82 0.18 -0.79 13.25
N LYS A 83 -0.44 -1.19 14.38
CA LYS A 83 -1.84 -1.61 14.41
C LYS A 83 -2.78 -0.46 14.03
N ASP A 84 -2.57 0.74 14.58
CA ASP A 84 -3.40 1.92 14.27
C ASP A 84 -3.34 2.27 12.77
N ILE A 85 -2.15 2.16 12.17
CA ILE A 85 -1.93 2.40 10.74
C ILE A 85 -2.64 1.35 9.90
N LEU A 86 -2.54 0.07 10.28
CA LEU A 86 -3.22 -0.99 9.56
C LEU A 86 -4.75 -0.87 9.68
N ASP A 87 -5.26 -0.59 10.88
CA ASP A 87 -6.70 -0.39 11.12
C ASP A 87 -7.21 0.83 10.33
N TRP A 88 -6.44 1.93 10.29
CA TRP A 88 -6.73 3.08 9.43
C TRP A 88 -6.79 2.68 7.96
N PHE A 89 -5.78 1.97 7.45
CA PHE A 89 -5.73 1.57 6.04
C PHE A 89 -6.91 0.66 5.67
N LEU A 90 -7.22 -0.33 6.51
CA LEU A 90 -8.34 -1.26 6.32
C LEU A 90 -9.72 -0.61 6.47
N GLY A 91 -9.82 0.50 7.19
CA GLY A 91 -11.05 1.29 7.36
C GLY A 91 -11.24 2.35 6.29
N ALA A 92 -10.15 2.97 5.81
CA ALA A 92 -10.18 4.06 4.83
C ALA A 92 -10.32 3.56 3.39
N PHE A 93 -9.75 2.39 3.09
CA PHE A 93 -9.67 1.87 1.72
C PHE A 93 -10.48 0.58 1.52
N PRO A 94 -11.04 0.35 0.32
CA PRO A 94 -11.96 -0.74 0.09
C PRO A 94 -11.26 -2.09 -0.17
N ILE A 95 -10.50 -2.58 0.80
CA ILE A 95 -10.03 -3.97 0.84
C ILE A 95 -11.23 -4.87 1.19
N LYS A 96 -11.88 -5.45 0.19
CA LYS A 96 -13.18 -6.14 0.36
C LYS A 96 -13.09 -7.64 0.60
N ARG A 97 -11.98 -8.30 0.22
CA ARG A 97 -11.85 -9.75 0.40
C ARG A 97 -11.38 -10.04 1.82
N ASP A 98 -12.03 -10.97 2.49
CA ASP A 98 -11.68 -11.35 3.86
C ASP A 98 -10.27 -11.96 3.94
N GLU A 99 -9.84 -12.66 2.88
CA GLU A 99 -8.48 -13.16 2.73
C GLU A 99 -7.45 -12.03 2.71
N ASP A 100 -7.63 -11.01 1.86
CA ASP A 100 -6.74 -9.84 1.80
C ASP A 100 -6.60 -9.16 3.17
N ARG A 101 -7.73 -9.01 3.90
CA ARG A 101 -7.73 -8.43 5.25
C ARG A 101 -6.97 -9.29 6.24
N ARG A 102 -7.20 -10.61 6.22
CA ARG A 102 -6.56 -11.57 7.12
C ARG A 102 -5.05 -11.59 6.90
N ASP A 103 -4.60 -11.67 5.66
CA ASP A 103 -3.19 -11.74 5.31
C ASP A 103 -2.44 -10.47 5.77
N LEU A 104 -3.06 -9.30 5.63
CA LEU A 104 -2.52 -8.03 6.13
C LEU A 104 -2.41 -7.99 7.65
N VAL A 105 -3.42 -8.52 8.38
CA VAL A 105 -3.37 -8.60 9.85
C VAL A 105 -2.27 -9.55 10.31
N GLN A 106 -2.08 -10.69 9.64
CA GLN A 106 -1.03 -11.64 9.98
C GLN A 106 0.39 -11.07 9.82
N LEU A 107 0.59 -10.03 9.00
CA LEU A 107 1.89 -9.36 8.88
C LEU A 107 2.33 -8.65 10.17
N ILE A 108 1.42 -8.32 11.08
CA ILE A 108 1.76 -7.57 12.31
C ILE A 108 1.77 -8.44 13.57
N GLU A 109 1.47 -9.73 13.45
CA GLU A 109 1.37 -10.69 14.56
C GLU A 109 2.68 -11.47 14.83
N VAL A 110 3.77 -11.16 14.10
CA VAL A 110 5.05 -11.88 14.16
C VAL A 110 6.11 -11.09 14.92
#